data_AF-A0A959QDS4-F1
#
_entry.id   AF-A0A959QDS4-F1
#
_cell.length_a   1.000
_cell.length_b   1.000
_cell.length_c   1.000
_cell.angle_alpha   90.00
_cell.angle_beta   90.00
_cell.angle_gamma   90.00
#
_symmetry.space_group_name_H-M   'P 1'
#
loop_
_entity.id
_entity.type
_entity.pdbx_description
1 polymer ?
#
loop_
_entity_poly.entity_id
_entity_poly.type
_entity_poly.pdbx_seq_one_letter_code
_entity_poly.pdbx_strand_id
1 'polypeptide(L)'
;MDTFFNDFFSYERILLLLGVALFLVLLSGLMLFIVRKQPIKLYYLLSFLIPVVMIAFPSIQRVTFLNDFVSFEKMVEEVADNPEDEEARKDLRQALQGVEQRPVSDPEKLIGIAKAYLYLGDYDRAGKYIDKTLELQPGHEEAQRVQHFIQLSQAQEELQEDPDNPAIREKVERNVRLLEDEPKMSKAETKVLEKGKKLLPGKDSLRIDTLPPQ
;
A
#
# COMPACT_ATOMS: atom_id res chain seq x y z
N MET A 1 2.48 17.78 11.69
CA MET A 1 1.17 17.97 12.34
C MET A 1 0.17 17.95 11.19
N ASP A 2 -0.51 16.87 10.82
CA ASP A 2 -1.09 15.77 11.59
C ASP A 2 -1.09 14.46 10.77
N THR A 3 -0.25 13.49 11.11
CA THR A 3 -0.33 12.14 10.50
C THR A 3 -1.43 11.30 11.15
N PHE A 4 -1.80 11.61 12.40
CA PHE A 4 -2.78 10.83 13.16
C PHE A 4 -4.17 10.83 12.51
N PHE A 5 -4.63 11.97 12.01
CA PHE A 5 -6.00 12.12 11.50
C PHE A 5 -6.18 11.68 10.04
N ASN A 6 -5.10 11.47 9.28
CA ASN A 6 -5.19 11.18 7.84
C ASN A 6 -5.65 9.75 7.52
N ASP A 7 -5.46 8.83 8.46
CA ASP A 7 -5.91 7.43 8.36
C ASP A 7 -7.38 7.24 8.79
N PHE A 8 -8.06 8.31 9.22
CA PHE A 8 -9.47 8.26 9.62
C PHE A 8 -10.39 8.68 8.48
N PHE A 9 -11.54 8.03 8.38
CA PHE A 9 -12.60 8.52 7.52
C PHE A 9 -13.04 9.92 7.95
N SER A 10 -13.58 10.71 7.01
CA SER A 10 -14.07 12.07 7.31
C SER A 10 -15.12 12.09 8.42
N TYR A 11 -16.02 11.10 8.45
CA TYR A 11 -17.04 11.00 9.51
C TYR A 11 -16.42 10.66 10.87
N GLU A 12 -15.36 9.85 10.93
CA GLU A 12 -14.67 9.48 12.17
C GLU A 12 -13.99 10.69 12.81
N ARG A 13 -13.35 11.52 11.98
CA ARG A 13 -12.76 12.78 12.43
C ARG A 13 -13.80 13.73 13.00
N ILE A 14 -14.92 13.90 12.31
CA ILE A 14 -16.04 14.75 12.77
C ILE A 14 -16.61 14.20 14.07
N LEU A 15 -16.81 12.89 14.16
CA LEU A 15 -17.36 12.23 15.35
C LEU A 15 -16.43 12.40 16.55
N LEU A 16 -15.11 12.25 16.36
CA LEU A 16 -14.11 12.44 17.40
C LEU A 16 -14.08 13.89 17.89
N LEU A 17 -14.02 14.87 16.98
CA LEU A 17 -14.02 16.29 17.33
C LEU A 17 -15.31 16.70 18.05
N LEU A 18 -16.46 16.23 17.55
CA LEU A 18 -17.76 16.48 18.18
C LEU A 18 -17.86 15.84 19.56
N GLY A 19 -17.34 14.61 19.72
CA GLY A 19 -17.27 13.92 20.99
C GLY A 19 -16.43 14.68 22.02
N VAL A 20 -15.25 15.15 21.63
CA VAL A 20 -14.38 15.97 22.50
C VAL A 20 -15.06 17.29 22.87
N ALA A 21 -15.65 18.00 21.89
CA ALA A 21 -16.36 19.25 22.15
C ALA A 21 -17.54 19.05 23.13
N LEU A 22 -18.36 18.02 22.89
CA LEU A 22 -19.48 17.68 23.77
C LEU A 22 -19.00 17.30 25.18
N PHE A 23 -17.90 16.54 25.29
CA PHE A 23 -17.29 16.18 26.57
C PHE A 23 -16.88 17.43 27.37
N LEU A 24 -16.25 18.41 26.72
CA LEU A 24 -15.85 19.67 27.35
C LEU A 24 -17.04 20.53 27.78
N VAL A 25 -18.11 20.57 26.99
CA VAL A 25 -19.36 21.26 27.36
C VAL A 25 -20.00 20.60 28.58
N LEU A 26 -20.08 19.26 28.60
CA LEU A 26 -20.60 18.52 29.74
C LEU A 26 -19.73 18.69 30.99
N LEU A 27 -18.40 18.70 30.84
CA LEU A 27 -17.48 19.00 31.95
C LEU A 27 -17.70 20.41 32.51
N SER A 28 -17.84 21.41 31.63
CA SER A 28 -18.09 22.80 32.04
C SER A 28 -19.43 22.94 32.75
N GLY A 29 -20.48 22.29 32.22
CA GLY A 29 -21.80 22.21 32.86
C GLY A 29 -21.74 21.55 34.23
N LEU A 30 -21.03 20.42 34.33
CA LEU A 30 -20.83 19.70 35.60
C LEU A 30 -20.11 20.59 36.63
N MET A 31 -19.06 21.29 36.23
CA MET A 31 -18.33 22.23 37.08
C MET A 31 -19.24 23.34 37.61
N LEU A 32 -20.09 23.94 36.76
CA LEU A 32 -21.06 24.94 37.17
C LEU A 32 -22.11 24.40 38.15
N PHE A 33 -22.56 23.15 37.96
CA PHE A 33 -23.48 22.49 38.89
C PHE A 33 -22.87 22.29 40.27
N ILE A 34 -21.59 21.86 40.32
CA ILE A 34 -20.84 21.69 41.56
C ILE A 34 -20.67 23.02 42.29
N VAL A 35 -20.25 24.08 41.58
CA VAL A 35 -20.08 25.43 42.16
C VAL A 35 -21.40 25.98 42.69
N ARG A 36 -22.52 25.72 42.00
CA ARG A 36 -23.87 26.12 42.43
C ARG A 36 -24.49 25.21 43.49
N LYS A 37 -23.77 24.20 44.00
CA LYS A 37 -24.24 23.21 44.98
C LYS A 37 -25.56 22.53 44.61
N GLN A 38 -25.83 22.35 43.32
CA GLN A 38 -27.03 21.67 42.87
C GLN A 38 -26.85 20.14 42.96
N PRO A 39 -27.92 19.38 43.28
CA PRO A 39 -27.83 17.93 43.33
C PRO A 39 -27.52 17.38 41.93
N ILE A 40 -26.42 16.64 41.80
CA ILE A 40 -26.04 15.99 40.55
C ILE A 40 -27.02 14.84 40.32
N LYS A 41 -27.85 14.97 39.29
CA LYS A 41 -28.80 13.92 38.94
C LYS A 41 -28.10 12.86 38.07
N LEU A 42 -28.48 11.60 38.28
CA LEU A 42 -27.86 10.44 37.62
C LEU A 42 -27.82 10.58 36.08
N TYR A 43 -28.84 11.17 35.47
CA TYR A 43 -28.88 11.37 34.02
C TYR A 43 -27.75 12.27 33.48
N TYR A 44 -27.21 13.21 34.28
CA TYR A 44 -26.06 14.01 33.87
C TYR A 44 -24.81 13.16 33.76
N LEU A 45 -24.59 12.25 34.72
CA LEU A 45 -23.47 11.30 34.66
C LEU A 45 -23.64 10.34 33.48
N LEU A 46 -24.85 9.85 33.22
CA LEU A 46 -25.14 9.01 32.05
C LEU A 46 -24.92 9.74 30.73
N SER A 47 -25.09 11.07 30.69
CA SER A 47 -24.85 11.86 29.49
C SER A 47 -23.38 11.84 29.05
N PHE A 48 -22.43 11.56 29.96
CA PHE A 48 -21.01 11.40 29.61
C PHE A 48 -20.72 10.13 28.81
N LEU A 49 -21.61 9.12 28.82
CA LEU A 49 -21.42 7.91 28.03
C LEU A 49 -21.42 8.21 26.53
N ILE A 50 -22.26 9.17 26.10
CA ILE A 50 -22.40 9.55 24.69
C ILE A 50 -21.05 10.03 24.11
N PRO A 51 -20.40 11.09 24.64
CA PRO A 51 -19.12 11.53 24.11
C PRO A 51 -18.00 10.51 24.31
N VAL A 52 -18.02 9.72 25.39
CA VAL A 52 -17.03 8.64 25.60
C VAL A 52 -17.09 7.63 24.46
N VAL A 53 -18.29 7.17 24.08
CA VAL A 53 -18.48 6.26 22.94
C VAL A 53 -18.05 6.93 21.63
N MET A 54 -18.42 8.21 21.42
CA MET A 54 -18.03 8.94 20.20
C MET A 54 -16.51 9.08 20.04
N ILE A 55 -15.77 9.24 21.14
CA ILE A 55 -14.30 9.32 21.14
C ILE A 55 -13.68 7.92 20.98
N ALA A 56 -14.24 6.93 21.68
CA ALA A 56 -13.70 5.57 21.67
C ALA A 56 -13.92 4.85 20.33
N PHE A 57 -15.05 5.07 19.67
CA PHE A 57 -15.44 4.34 18.46
C PHE A 57 -14.42 4.44 17.31
N PRO A 58 -13.99 5.64 16.86
CA PRO A 58 -12.94 5.77 15.85
C PRO A 58 -11.63 5.06 16.24
N SER A 59 -11.27 5.12 17.52
CA SER A 59 -10.03 4.52 18.03
C SER A 59 -10.03 2.99 17.89
N ILE A 60 -11.16 2.34 18.17
CA ILE A 60 -11.33 0.89 18.02
C ILE A 60 -11.24 0.49 16.54
N GLN A 61 -11.94 1.22 15.65
CA GLN A 61 -11.94 0.93 14.22
C GLN A 61 -10.55 1.01 13.57
N ARG A 62 -9.69 1.90 14.09
CA ARG A 62 -8.30 2.02 13.65
C ARG A 62 -7.47 0.80 14.04
N VAL A 63 -7.60 0.31 15.27
CA VAL A 63 -6.85 -0.88 15.71
C VAL A 63 -7.26 -2.11 14.89
N THR A 64 -8.55 -2.28 14.61
CA THR A 64 -9.03 -3.35 13.74
C THR A 64 -8.40 -3.26 12.35
N PHE A 65 -8.34 -2.07 11.75
CA PHE A 65 -7.70 -1.88 10.44
C PHE A 65 -6.23 -2.26 10.42
N LEU A 66 -5.47 -1.88 11.44
CA LEU A 66 -4.05 -2.20 11.51
C LEU A 66 -3.84 -3.71 11.54
N ASN A 67 -4.69 -4.45 12.27
CA ASN A 67 -4.64 -5.91 12.29
C ASN A 67 -5.05 -6.53 10.94
N ASP A 68 -6.09 -5.99 10.29
CA ASP A 68 -6.51 -6.42 8.96
C ASP A 68 -5.39 -6.18 7.94
N PHE A 69 -4.72 -5.03 8.02
CA PHE A 69 -3.63 -4.67 7.13
C PHE A 69 -2.39 -5.54 7.33
N VAL A 70 -2.01 -5.83 8.58
CA VAL A 70 -0.91 -6.78 8.86
C VAL A 70 -1.24 -8.18 8.34
N SER A 71 -2.51 -8.60 8.42
CA SER A 71 -2.95 -9.88 7.86
C SER A 71 -2.88 -9.86 6.32
N PHE A 72 -3.25 -8.74 5.70
CA PHE A 72 -3.09 -8.51 4.28
C PHE A 72 -1.62 -8.54 3.83
N GLU A 73 -0.70 -7.88 4.56
CA GLU A 73 0.74 -7.91 4.24
C GLU A 73 1.29 -9.34 4.26
N LYS A 74 0.87 -10.16 5.22
CA LYS A 74 1.24 -11.57 5.26
C LYS A 74 0.74 -12.35 4.04
N MET A 75 -0.47 -12.05 3.55
CA MET A 75 -0.98 -12.65 2.32
C MET A 75 -0.18 -12.20 1.10
N VAL A 76 0.27 -10.93 1.08
CA VAL A 76 1.17 -10.44 0.02
C VAL A 76 2.49 -11.20 0.05
N GLU A 77 3.09 -11.41 1.23
CA GLU A 77 4.30 -12.22 1.40
C GLU A 77 4.09 -13.68 0.99
N GLU A 78 2.97 -14.28 1.37
CA GLU A 78 2.62 -15.66 1.02
C GLU A 78 2.53 -15.86 -0.50
N VAL A 79 1.85 -14.95 -1.20
CA VAL A 79 1.80 -14.97 -2.68
C VAL A 79 3.17 -14.65 -3.28
N ALA A 80 3.96 -13.78 -2.65
CA ALA A 80 5.32 -13.49 -3.10
C ALA A 80 6.22 -14.74 -3.02
N ASP A 81 6.05 -15.57 -1.99
CA ASP A 81 6.82 -16.78 -1.78
C ASP A 81 6.28 -17.97 -2.59
N ASN A 82 4.97 -18.00 -2.88
CA ASN A 82 4.32 -19.05 -3.67
C ASN A 82 3.45 -18.43 -4.79
N PRO A 83 4.06 -17.86 -5.85
CA PRO A 83 3.33 -17.11 -6.88
C PRO A 83 2.41 -17.96 -7.77
N GLU A 84 2.46 -19.29 -7.63
CA GLU A 84 1.60 -20.24 -8.36
C GLU A 84 0.44 -20.75 -7.52
N ASP A 85 0.34 -20.33 -6.26
CA ASP A 85 -0.77 -20.69 -5.37
C ASP A 85 -2.01 -19.85 -5.72
N GLU A 86 -2.91 -20.45 -6.50
CA GLU A 86 -4.16 -19.81 -6.92
C GLU A 86 -5.14 -19.55 -5.76
N GLU A 87 -5.08 -20.34 -4.69
CA GLU A 87 -5.91 -20.11 -3.49
C GLU A 87 -5.41 -18.87 -2.73
N ALA A 88 -4.10 -18.79 -2.48
CA ALA A 88 -3.49 -17.62 -1.85
C ALA A 88 -3.73 -16.33 -2.68
N ARG A 89 -3.65 -16.42 -4.01
CA ARG A 89 -3.95 -15.28 -4.91
C ARG A 89 -5.42 -14.86 -4.84
N LYS A 90 -6.34 -15.81 -4.71
CA LYS A 90 -7.77 -15.52 -4.57
C LYS A 90 -8.05 -14.83 -3.24
N ASP A 91 -7.47 -15.33 -2.15
CA ASP A 91 -7.62 -14.75 -0.82
C ASP A 91 -7.02 -13.35 -0.76
N LEU A 92 -5.84 -13.14 -1.37
CA LEU A 92 -5.23 -11.82 -1.51
C LEU A 92 -6.14 -10.85 -2.28
N ARG A 93 -6.77 -11.27 -3.39
CA ARG A 93 -7.74 -10.44 -4.13
C ARG A 93 -8.91 -10.01 -3.26
N GLN A 94 -9.42 -10.91 -2.41
CA GLN A 94 -10.53 -10.61 -1.51
C GLN A 94 -10.11 -9.63 -0.41
N ALA A 95 -8.93 -9.85 0.20
CA ALA A 95 -8.40 -8.96 1.23
C ALA A 95 -8.12 -7.55 0.68
N LEU A 96 -7.61 -7.46 -0.56
CA LEU A 96 -7.33 -6.20 -1.25
C LEU A 96 -8.58 -5.32 -1.36
N GLN A 97 -9.75 -5.90 -1.67
CA GLN A 97 -11.02 -5.15 -1.72
C GLN A 97 -11.40 -4.52 -0.37
N GLY A 98 -11.02 -5.11 0.75
CA GLY A 98 -11.27 -4.57 2.08
C GLY A 98 -10.31 -3.43 2.43
N VAL A 99 -9.04 -3.57 2.07
CA VAL A 99 -7.99 -2.57 2.34
C VAL A 99 -8.21 -1.30 1.51
N GLU A 100 -8.60 -1.43 0.24
CA GLU A 100 -8.83 -0.30 -0.66
C GLU A 100 -10.01 0.59 -0.28
N GLN A 101 -10.96 0.08 0.51
CA GLN A 101 -12.10 0.87 0.96
C GLN A 101 -11.71 1.95 1.96
N ARG A 102 -10.50 1.86 2.54
CA ARG A 102 -10.01 2.83 3.52
C ARG A 102 -9.10 3.86 2.88
N PRO A 103 -9.14 5.13 3.34
CA PRO A 103 -8.14 6.10 2.93
C PRO A 103 -6.76 5.67 3.46
N VAL A 104 -5.87 5.31 2.53
CA VAL A 104 -4.46 5.00 2.83
C VAL A 104 -3.58 6.14 2.31
N SER A 105 -2.77 6.70 3.21
CA SER A 105 -1.82 7.78 2.91
C SER A 105 -0.39 7.48 3.38
N ASP A 106 -0.19 6.32 4.01
CA ASP A 106 1.10 5.85 4.47
C ASP A 106 1.87 5.23 3.29
N PRO A 107 3.08 5.73 2.93
CA PRO A 107 3.89 5.21 1.83
C PRO A 107 4.12 3.70 1.87
N GLU A 108 4.38 3.13 3.05
CA GLU A 108 4.68 1.70 3.20
C GLU A 108 3.43 0.86 2.90
N LYS A 109 2.27 1.31 3.38
CA LYS A 109 1.00 0.64 3.09
C LYS A 109 0.64 0.72 1.60
N LEU A 110 0.91 1.86 0.96
CA LEU A 110 0.70 2.03 -0.48
C LEU A 110 1.60 1.09 -1.29
N ILE A 111 2.86 0.90 -0.88
CA ILE A 111 3.78 -0.07 -1.47
C ILE A 111 3.24 -1.50 -1.31
N GLY A 112 2.73 -1.86 -0.12
CA GLY A 112 2.11 -3.18 0.10
C GLY A 112 0.94 -3.45 -0.85
N ILE A 113 0.08 -2.45 -1.07
CA ILE A 113 -1.02 -2.51 -2.04
C ILE A 113 -0.49 -2.65 -3.47
N ALA A 114 0.53 -1.89 -3.85
CA ALA A 114 1.15 -1.99 -5.16
C ALA A 114 1.75 -3.37 -5.44
N LYS A 115 2.46 -3.94 -4.45
CA LYS A 115 3.00 -5.32 -4.53
C LYS A 115 1.90 -6.36 -4.69
N ALA A 116 0.79 -6.21 -3.96
CA ALA A 116 -0.37 -7.10 -4.13
C ALA A 116 -0.85 -7.08 -5.59
N TYR A 117 -1.04 -5.89 -6.16
CA TYR A 117 -1.46 -5.76 -7.55
C TYR A 117 -0.44 -6.29 -8.56
N LEU A 118 0.85 -6.04 -8.32
CA LEU A 118 1.95 -6.61 -9.11
C LEU A 118 1.87 -8.14 -9.17
N TYR A 119 1.72 -8.80 -8.01
CA TYR A 119 1.65 -10.26 -7.95
C TYR A 119 0.32 -10.84 -8.49
N LEU A 120 -0.73 -10.03 -8.48
CA LEU A 120 -2.00 -10.37 -9.12
C LEU A 120 -2.02 -10.10 -10.62
N GLY A 121 -1.01 -9.42 -11.17
CA GLY A 121 -0.87 -9.10 -12.60
C GLY A 121 -1.62 -7.85 -13.05
N ASP A 122 -2.12 -7.01 -12.14
CA ASP A 122 -2.77 -5.74 -12.48
C ASP A 122 -1.75 -4.59 -12.35
N TYR A 123 -0.89 -4.47 -13.34
CA TYR A 123 0.22 -3.51 -13.30
C TYR A 123 -0.25 -2.05 -13.39
N ASP A 124 -1.40 -1.80 -14.01
CA ASP A 124 -1.98 -0.46 -14.11
C ASP A 124 -2.35 0.07 -12.73
N ARG A 125 -3.00 -0.76 -11.90
CA ARG A 125 -3.29 -0.39 -10.52
C ARG A 125 -2.04 -0.35 -9.67
N ALA A 126 -1.13 -1.32 -9.82
CA ALA A 126 0.15 -1.32 -9.11
C ALA A 126 0.90 0.00 -9.33
N GLY A 127 0.99 0.44 -10.59
CA GLY A 127 1.62 1.70 -10.99
C GLY A 127 0.98 2.91 -10.30
N LYS A 128 -0.36 3.01 -10.29
CA LYS A 128 -1.07 4.13 -9.62
C LYS A 128 -0.74 4.25 -8.13
N TYR A 129 -0.62 3.13 -7.43
CA TYR A 129 -0.26 3.15 -6.01
C TYR A 129 1.20 3.55 -5.79
N ILE A 130 2.12 3.11 -6.65
CA ILE A 130 3.53 3.53 -6.61
C ILE A 130 3.68 5.01 -6.96
N ASP A 131 2.97 5.51 -7.96
CA ASP A 131 3.00 6.93 -8.33
C ASP A 131 2.55 7.78 -7.14
N LYS A 132 1.46 7.39 -6.46
CA LYS A 132 1.00 8.04 -5.23
C LYS A 132 2.06 7.97 -4.11
N THR A 133 2.74 6.84 -3.94
CA THR A 133 3.84 6.72 -2.97
C THR A 133 4.98 7.69 -3.28
N LEU A 134 5.40 7.76 -4.55
CA LEU A 134 6.50 8.61 -4.99
C LEU A 134 6.13 10.10 -4.99
N GLU A 135 4.84 10.45 -5.14
CA GLU A 135 4.33 11.81 -4.91
C GLU A 135 4.46 12.23 -3.44
N LEU A 136 4.15 11.31 -2.51
CA LEU A 136 4.23 11.57 -1.07
C LEU A 136 5.68 11.57 -0.55
N GLN A 137 6.50 10.66 -1.07
CA GLN A 137 7.90 10.52 -0.69
C GLN A 137 8.77 10.31 -1.94
N PRO A 138 9.17 11.42 -2.58
CA PRO A 138 10.09 11.35 -3.71
C PRO A 138 11.41 10.70 -3.29
N GLY A 139 11.85 9.67 -4.03
CA GLY A 139 13.08 8.94 -3.74
C GLY A 139 12.94 7.80 -2.72
N HIS A 140 11.72 7.33 -2.45
CA HIS A 140 11.53 6.11 -1.67
C HIS A 140 12.12 4.89 -2.41
N GLU A 141 13.25 4.38 -1.93
CA GLU A 141 14.03 3.32 -2.61
C GLU A 141 13.18 2.10 -2.96
N GLU A 142 12.39 1.62 -1.99
CA GLU A 142 11.51 0.48 -2.21
C GLU A 142 10.39 0.75 -3.24
N ALA A 143 9.82 1.95 -3.25
CA ALA A 143 8.80 2.29 -4.24
C ALA A 143 9.39 2.32 -5.65
N GLN A 144 10.61 2.83 -5.82
CA GLN A 144 11.34 2.80 -7.09
C GLN A 144 11.64 1.37 -7.53
N ARG A 145 12.10 0.51 -6.60
CA ARG A 145 12.34 -0.90 -6.88
C ARG A 145 11.06 -1.59 -7.37
N VAL A 146 9.95 -1.42 -6.66
CA VAL A 146 8.64 -1.98 -7.08
C VAL A 146 8.20 -1.39 -8.43
N GLN A 147 8.47 -0.11 -8.69
CA GLN A 147 8.23 0.51 -9.99
C GLN A 147 8.97 -0.21 -11.12
N HIS A 148 10.25 -0.55 -10.92
CA HIS A 148 11.03 -1.30 -11.90
C HIS A 148 10.48 -2.70 -12.15
N PHE A 149 10.00 -3.40 -11.10
CA PHE A 149 9.33 -4.69 -11.27
C PHE A 149 8.01 -4.58 -12.04
N ILE A 150 7.22 -3.55 -11.79
CA ILE A 150 5.99 -3.27 -12.55
C ILE A 150 6.31 -3.02 -14.02
N GLN A 151 7.26 -2.14 -14.31
CA GLN A 151 7.69 -1.81 -15.68
C GLN A 151 8.27 -3.02 -16.40
N LEU A 152 9.07 -3.84 -15.70
CA LEU A 152 9.60 -5.07 -16.26
C LEU A 152 8.46 -6.03 -16.59
N SER A 153 7.49 -6.22 -15.70
CA SER A 153 6.38 -7.15 -15.91
C SER A 153 5.48 -6.72 -17.07
N GLN A 154 5.18 -5.42 -17.18
CA GLN A 154 4.47 -4.84 -18.34
C GLN A 154 5.26 -5.03 -19.63
N ALA A 155 6.55 -4.67 -19.65
CA ALA A 155 7.37 -4.81 -20.85
C ALA A 155 7.52 -6.28 -21.29
N GLN A 156 7.50 -7.22 -20.36
CA GLN A 156 7.49 -8.65 -20.69
C GLN A 156 6.21 -9.08 -21.38
N GLU A 157 5.04 -8.54 -20.98
CA GLU A 157 3.77 -8.82 -21.63
C GLU A 157 3.69 -8.14 -22.99
N GLU A 158 4.08 -6.87 -23.09
CA GLU A 158 4.19 -6.14 -24.36
C GLU A 158 5.10 -6.91 -25.35
N LEU A 159 6.23 -7.47 -24.88
CA LEU A 159 7.16 -8.22 -25.73
C LEU A 159 6.62 -9.60 -26.14
N GLN A 160 5.68 -10.18 -25.38
CA GLN A 160 4.99 -11.40 -25.82
C GLN A 160 4.03 -11.11 -26.97
N GLU A 161 3.41 -9.94 -26.96
CA GLU A 161 2.50 -9.50 -28.03
C GLU A 161 3.26 -9.04 -29.28
N ASP A 162 4.39 -8.35 -29.10
CA ASP A 162 5.26 -7.85 -30.19
C ASP A 162 6.74 -8.23 -29.95
N PRO A 163 7.13 -9.49 -30.26
CA PRO A 163 8.47 -10.00 -29.94
C PRO A 163 9.62 -9.28 -30.64
N ASP A 164 9.37 -8.64 -31.77
CA ASP A 164 10.41 -8.01 -32.60
C ASP A 164 10.57 -6.52 -32.30
N ASN A 165 9.85 -5.97 -31.33
CA ASN A 165 9.92 -4.57 -30.96
C ASN A 165 11.23 -4.22 -30.24
N PRO A 166 12.15 -3.46 -30.86
CA PRO A 166 13.44 -3.14 -30.24
C PRO A 166 13.28 -2.22 -29.03
N ALA A 167 12.27 -1.34 -29.01
CA ALA A 167 12.04 -0.42 -27.91
C ALA A 167 11.56 -1.16 -26.65
N ILE A 168 10.70 -2.17 -26.80
CA ILE A 168 10.26 -2.99 -25.68
C ILE A 168 11.42 -3.84 -25.15
N ARG A 169 12.25 -4.42 -26.04
CA ARG A 169 13.46 -5.15 -25.62
C ARG A 169 14.41 -4.27 -24.82
N GLU A 170 14.62 -3.02 -25.23
CA GLU A 170 15.43 -2.06 -24.47
C GLU A 170 14.84 -1.78 -23.07
N LYS A 171 13.50 -1.63 -22.95
CA LYS A 171 12.83 -1.47 -21.65
C LYS A 171 13.08 -2.69 -20.74
N VAL A 172 12.98 -3.91 -21.28
CA VAL A 172 13.24 -5.15 -20.54
C VAL A 172 14.69 -5.19 -20.09
N GLU A 173 15.65 -4.95 -21.00
CA GLU A 173 17.08 -4.96 -20.69
C GLU A 173 17.45 -3.95 -19.61
N ARG A 174 16.93 -2.72 -19.71
CA ARG A 174 17.15 -1.66 -18.73
C ARG A 174 16.66 -2.06 -17.34
N ASN A 175 15.42 -2.53 -17.22
CA ASN A 175 14.86 -2.90 -15.93
C ASN A 175 15.49 -4.17 -15.35
N VAL A 176 15.86 -5.15 -16.18
CA VAL A 176 16.63 -6.33 -15.73
C VAL A 176 17.96 -5.88 -15.11
N ARG A 177 18.72 -5.00 -15.77
CA ARG A 177 20.00 -4.50 -15.23
C ARG A 177 19.83 -3.77 -13.90
N LEU A 178 18.82 -2.92 -13.79
CA LEU A 178 18.55 -2.18 -12.54
C LEU A 178 18.20 -3.12 -11.38
N LEU A 179 17.53 -4.23 -11.66
CA LEU A 179 17.08 -5.21 -10.66
C LEU A 179 18.09 -6.32 -10.38
N GLU A 180 19.11 -6.51 -11.22
CA GLU A 180 20.14 -7.55 -11.04
C GLU A 180 21.03 -7.28 -9.82
N ASP A 181 21.25 -6.01 -9.49
CA ASP A 181 22.10 -5.59 -8.38
C ASP A 181 21.35 -5.56 -7.02
N GLU A 182 20.05 -5.90 -7.02
CA GLU A 182 19.21 -5.87 -5.82
C GLU A 182 19.53 -7.05 -4.87
N PRO A 183 19.97 -6.78 -3.63
CA PRO A 183 20.44 -7.83 -2.72
C PRO A 183 19.30 -8.67 -2.10
N LYS A 184 18.05 -8.22 -2.20
CA LYS A 184 16.88 -8.86 -1.58
C LYS A 184 15.71 -8.89 -2.54
N MET A 185 15.33 -10.08 -2.98
CA MET A 185 14.16 -10.33 -3.82
C MET A 185 13.34 -11.47 -3.22
N SER A 186 12.02 -11.31 -3.24
CA SER A 186 11.08 -12.41 -3.03
C SER A 186 11.15 -13.42 -4.19
N LYS A 187 10.53 -14.59 -4.03
CA LYS A 187 10.47 -15.59 -5.10
C LYS A 187 9.68 -15.09 -6.31
N ALA A 188 8.60 -14.33 -6.11
CA ALA A 188 7.83 -13.70 -7.18
C ALA A 188 8.67 -12.70 -7.97
N GLU A 189 9.38 -11.80 -7.28
CA GLU A 189 10.30 -10.85 -7.91
C GLU A 189 11.43 -11.57 -8.66
N THR A 190 12.02 -12.60 -8.07
CA THR A 190 13.04 -13.45 -8.72
C THR A 190 12.48 -14.10 -9.98
N LYS A 191 11.25 -14.63 -9.93
CA LYS A 191 10.59 -15.25 -11.08
C LYS A 191 10.35 -14.24 -12.21
N VAL A 192 9.93 -13.02 -11.87
CA VAL A 192 9.79 -11.92 -12.84
C VAL A 192 11.14 -11.59 -13.47
N LEU A 193 12.20 -11.44 -12.67
CA LEU A 193 13.54 -11.13 -13.17
C LEU A 193 14.08 -12.23 -14.10
N GLU A 194 13.98 -13.49 -13.69
CA GLU A 194 14.40 -14.65 -14.49
C GLU A 194 13.62 -14.78 -15.80
N LYS A 195 12.31 -14.50 -15.78
CA LYS A 195 11.49 -14.44 -17.00
C LYS A 195 12.01 -13.35 -17.95
N GLY A 196 12.38 -12.18 -17.41
CA GLY A 196 12.93 -11.07 -18.19
C GLY A 196 14.26 -11.44 -18.85
N LYS A 197 15.17 -12.06 -18.10
CA LYS A 197 16.47 -12.53 -18.63
C LYS A 197 16.32 -13.53 -19.77
N LYS A 198 15.33 -14.42 -19.70
CA LYS A 198 15.05 -15.42 -20.75
C LYS A 198 14.53 -14.81 -22.05
N LEU A 199 13.88 -13.65 -21.99
CA LEU A 199 13.36 -12.94 -23.16
C LEU A 199 14.43 -12.14 -23.89
N LEU A 200 15.56 -11.86 -23.23
CA LEU A 200 16.70 -11.21 -23.86
C LEU A 200 17.52 -12.26 -24.62
N PRO A 201 17.92 -12.00 -25.88
CA PRO A 201 18.82 -12.89 -26.59
C PRO A 201 20.12 -13.01 -25.79
N GLY A 202 20.64 -14.23 -25.67
CA GLY A 202 21.80 -14.54 -24.82
C GLY A 202 22.94 -13.54 -24.99
N LYS A 203 23.69 -13.32 -23.89
CA LYS A 203 24.81 -12.38 -23.71
C LYS A 203 25.87 -12.40 -24.83
N ASP A 204 25.84 -13.42 -25.70
CA ASP A 204 26.70 -13.59 -26.88
C ASP A 204 26.26 -12.80 -28.13
N SER A 205 25.02 -12.31 -28.20
CA SER A 205 24.50 -11.59 -29.38
C SER A 205 24.86 -10.09 -29.43
N LEU A 206 25.47 -9.56 -28.37
CA LEU A 206 25.93 -8.18 -28.25
C LEU A 206 27.45 -8.03 -28.26
N ARG A 207 28.18 -9.04 -28.76
CA ARG A 207 29.47 -8.76 -29.39
C ARG A 207 29.18 -7.97 -30.66
N ILE A 208 29.14 -6.66 -30.51
CA ILE A 208 29.45 -5.73 -31.59
C ILE A 208 30.88 -6.10 -31.98
N ASP A 209 31.00 -6.98 -32.97
CA ASP A 209 32.28 -7.22 -33.63
C ASP A 209 32.75 -5.86 -34.12
N THR A 210 33.80 -5.42 -33.44
CA THR A 210 34.65 -4.30 -33.77
C THR A 210 34.88 -4.22 -35.27
N LEU A 211 34.73 -3.00 -35.83
CA LEU A 211 35.07 -2.67 -37.20
C LEU A 211 36.36 -3.39 -37.65
N PRO A 212 36.43 -3.90 -38.89
CA PRO A 212 37.67 -4.43 -39.42
C PRO A 212 38.74 -3.32 -39.43
N PRO A 213 40.00 -3.63 -39.06
CA PRO A 213 41.08 -2.66 -39.15
C PRO A 213 41.25 -2.25 -40.63
N GLN A 214 41.39 -0.94 -40.86
CA GLN A 214 41.73 -0.35 -42.15
C GLN A 214 43.14 -0.79 -42.60
#